data_AF-A0A6J7P3W0-F1
#
_entry.id   AF-A0A6J7P3W0-F1
#
_cell.length_a   1.000
_cell.length_b   1.000
_cell.length_c   1.000
_cell.angle_alpha   90.00
_cell.angle_beta   90.00
_cell.angle_gamma   90.00
#
_symmetry.space_group_name_H-M   'P 1'
#
loop_
_entity.id
_entity.type
_entity.pdbx_description
1 polymer ?
#
loop_
_entity_poly.entity_id
_entity_poly.type
_entity_poly.pdbx_seq_one_letter_code
_entity_poly.pdbx_strand_id
1 'polypeptide(L)'
;MTTRPVTMHGQELPTGSRVLVLFASANRDPREYARADELVLDRDRARNLAFGEGVHFCLGMPLARMETRIGMGCLLSRHPSFGLDGAPVRYPSHVIRGFESIPVLLS
;
A
#
# COMPACT_ATOMS: atom_id res chain seq x y z
N MET A 1 19.46 7.58 -1.68
CA MET A 1 20.79 7.33 -2.26
C MET A 1 21.72 7.01 -1.10
N THR A 2 22.62 6.04 -1.25
CA THR A 2 23.60 5.73 -0.21
C THR A 2 24.56 6.91 -0.01
N THR A 3 24.79 7.31 1.24
CA THR A 3 25.71 8.41 1.60
C THR A 3 27.15 7.95 1.81
N ARG A 4 27.34 6.64 1.97
CA ARG A 4 28.63 5.95 2.11
C ARG A 4 28.49 4.52 1.55
N PRO A 5 29.60 3.78 1.35
CA PRO A 5 29.52 2.36 1.01
C PRO A 5 28.77 1.59 2.10
N VAL A 6 27.92 0.64 1.69
CA VAL A 6 27.16 -0.22 2.59
C VAL A 6 26.89 -1.58 1.97
N THR A 7 27.03 -2.64 2.78
CA THR A 7 26.60 -4.00 2.43
C THR A 7 25.15 -4.20 2.88
N MET A 8 24.27 -4.62 1.97
CA MET A 8 22.87 -4.92 2.28
C MET A 8 22.48 -6.26 1.67
N HIS A 9 21.99 -7.21 2.48
CA HIS A 9 21.67 -8.57 2.04
C HIS A 9 22.78 -9.26 1.23
N GLY A 10 24.04 -9.07 1.66
CA GLY A 10 25.23 -9.62 1.00
C GLY A 10 25.61 -8.92 -0.32
N GLN A 11 24.98 -7.79 -0.66
CA GLN A 11 25.30 -6.98 -1.83
C GLN A 11 26.04 -5.71 -1.42
N GLU A 12 27.17 -5.45 -2.05
CA GLU A 12 27.95 -4.21 -1.87
C GLU A 12 27.33 -3.06 -2.67
N LEU A 13 26.97 -1.97 -2.00
CA LEU A 13 26.45 -0.76 -2.61
C LEU A 13 27.45 0.39 -2.40
N PRO A 14 28.10 0.88 -3.46
CA PRO A 14 28.94 2.07 -3.39
C PRO A 14 28.19 3.32 -2.92
N THR A 15 28.93 4.37 -2.54
CA THR A 15 28.34 5.71 -2.34
C THR A 15 27.65 6.17 -3.62
N GLY A 16 26.47 6.78 -3.51
CA GLY A 16 25.74 7.26 -4.69
C GLY A 16 24.78 6.24 -5.31
N SER A 17 24.76 4.99 -4.82
CA SER A 17 23.80 3.98 -5.29
C SER A 17 22.35 4.42 -5.01
N ARG A 18 21.51 4.26 -6.03
CA ARG A 18 20.05 4.41 -5.91
C ARG A 18 19.44 3.08 -5.49
N VAL A 19 18.57 3.13 -4.49
CA VAL A 19 17.85 1.96 -3.97
C VAL A 19 16.36 2.24 -4.11
N LEU A 20 15.64 1.35 -4.77
CA LEU A 20 14.19 1.40 -4.87
C LEU A 20 13.58 0.45 -3.83
N VAL A 21 12.71 0.99 -2.97
CA VAL A 21 12.01 0.19 -1.98
C VAL A 21 10.66 -0.25 -2.56
N LEU A 22 10.50 -1.56 -2.75
CA LEU A 22 9.27 -2.15 -3.28
C LEU A 22 8.31 -2.48 -2.12
N PHE A 23 7.65 -1.46 -1.55
CA PHE A 23 6.72 -1.64 -0.43
C PHE A 23 5.62 -2.67 -0.70
N ALA A 24 5.14 -2.77 -1.94
CA ALA A 24 4.13 -3.75 -2.32
C ALA A 24 4.60 -5.21 -2.23
N SER A 25 5.92 -5.44 -2.39
CA SER A 25 6.54 -6.75 -2.20
C SER A 25 6.64 -7.05 -0.70
N ALA A 26 7.16 -6.10 0.09
CA ALA A 26 7.26 -6.26 1.55
C ALA A 26 5.88 -6.49 2.21
N ASN A 27 4.84 -5.76 1.79
CA ASN A 27 3.47 -5.91 2.30
C ASN A 27 2.77 -7.19 1.82
N ARG A 28 3.42 -8.00 0.98
CA ARG A 28 2.96 -9.33 0.55
C ARG A 28 4.00 -10.42 0.85
N ASP A 29 4.96 -10.16 1.72
CA ASP A 29 6.01 -11.12 2.02
C ASP A 29 5.44 -12.30 2.81
N PRO A 30 5.47 -13.54 2.28
CA PRO A 30 4.95 -14.71 3.00
C PRO A 30 5.76 -15.06 4.25
N ARG A 31 6.97 -14.51 4.41
CA ARG A 31 7.78 -14.65 5.63
C ARG A 31 7.19 -13.85 6.80
N GLU A 32 6.44 -12.79 6.51
CA GLU A 32 5.81 -11.91 7.50
C GLU A 32 4.29 -12.11 7.57
N TYR A 33 3.66 -12.42 6.44
CA TYR A 33 2.21 -12.47 6.30
C TYR A 33 1.72 -13.84 5.80
N ALA A 34 1.10 -14.62 6.69
CA ALA A 34 0.35 -15.79 6.26
C ALA A 34 -0.83 -15.37 5.36
N ARG A 35 -1.03 -16.09 4.24
CA ARG A 35 -2.04 -15.74 3.21
C ARG A 35 -1.84 -14.31 2.67
N ALA A 36 -0.61 -13.97 2.29
CA ALA A 36 -0.19 -12.61 1.95
C ALA A 36 -0.98 -11.95 0.81
N ASP A 37 -1.57 -12.74 -0.08
CA ASP A 37 -2.38 -12.26 -1.20
C ASP A 37 -3.89 -12.10 -0.88
N GLU A 38 -4.32 -12.55 0.30
CA GLU A 38 -5.71 -12.44 0.75
C GLU A 38 -5.96 -11.15 1.56
N LEU A 39 -7.15 -10.56 1.39
CA LEU A 39 -7.64 -9.49 2.26
C LEU A 39 -8.19 -10.09 3.56
N VAL A 40 -7.40 -10.02 4.63
CA VAL A 40 -7.76 -10.49 5.96
C VAL A 40 -7.93 -9.28 6.88
N LEU A 41 -9.18 -8.91 7.20
CA LEU A 41 -9.51 -7.67 7.91
C LEU A 41 -9.11 -7.67 9.40
N ASP A 42 -9.13 -8.84 10.01
CA ASP A 42 -8.80 -9.10 11.42
C ASP A 42 -7.36 -9.60 11.60
N ARG A 43 -6.51 -9.50 10.56
CA ARG A 43 -5.10 -9.84 10.65
C ARG A 43 -4.46 -9.02 11.77
N ASP A 44 -3.71 -9.70 12.64
CA ASP A 44 -2.90 -9.03 13.67
C ASP A 44 -2.01 -7.98 13.00
N ARG A 45 -1.94 -6.79 13.58
CA ARG A 45 -1.43 -5.57 12.94
C ARG A 45 0.10 -5.53 12.89
N ALA A 46 0.70 -6.60 12.39
CA ALA A 46 2.11 -6.67 12.06
C ALA A 46 2.45 -5.61 10.99
N ARG A 47 3.71 -5.17 11.04
CA ARG A 47 4.28 -3.94 10.49
C ARG A 47 4.10 -3.79 8.97
N ASN A 48 2.95 -3.28 8.52
CA ASN A 48 2.80 -2.89 7.11
C ASN A 48 3.55 -1.59 6.84
N LEU A 49 4.23 -1.53 5.70
CA LEU A 49 5.04 -0.41 5.27
C LEU A 49 4.28 0.49 4.27
N ALA A 50 2.94 0.46 4.26
CA ALA A 50 2.15 1.27 3.35
C ALA A 50 2.38 2.78 3.52
N PHE A 51 2.80 3.20 4.72
CA PHE A 51 3.11 4.59 5.07
C PHE A 51 4.62 4.85 5.23
N GLY A 52 5.46 3.93 4.75
CA GLY A 52 6.91 3.98 4.95
C GLY A 52 7.32 3.70 6.40
N GLU A 53 8.56 4.04 6.73
CA GLU A 53 9.16 3.89 8.06
C GLU A 53 10.29 4.94 8.22
N GLY A 54 10.61 5.31 9.47
CA GLY A 54 11.77 6.17 9.79
C GLY A 54 11.47 7.66 9.75
N VAL A 55 12.50 8.49 9.53
CA VAL A 55 12.40 9.96 9.62
C VAL A 55 11.47 10.59 8.57
N HIS A 56 11.18 9.86 7.50
CA HIS A 56 10.23 10.26 6.45
C HIS A 56 8.93 9.46 6.51
N PHE A 57 8.61 8.89 7.67
CA PHE A 57 7.33 8.24 7.91
C PHE A 57 6.17 9.18 7.56
N CYS A 58 5.10 8.64 6.95
CA CYS A 58 4.03 9.43 6.39
C CYS A 58 3.35 10.31 7.46
N LEU A 59 3.61 11.63 7.38
CA LEU A 59 2.98 12.63 8.22
C LEU A 59 1.44 12.60 8.09
N GLY A 60 0.93 12.25 6.91
CA GLY A 60 -0.49 12.16 6.61
C GLY A 60 -1.18 10.87 7.06
N MET A 61 -0.46 9.89 7.64
CA MET A 61 -1.07 8.60 8.02
C MET A 61 -2.33 8.76 8.91
N PRO A 62 -2.34 9.60 9.97
CA PRO A 62 -3.52 9.75 10.80
C PRO A 62 -4.74 10.26 10.01
N LEU A 63 -4.52 11.22 9.12
CA LEU A 63 -5.56 11.78 8.25
C LEU A 63 -6.06 10.72 7.26
N ALA A 64 -5.17 10.06 6.52
CA ALA A 64 -5.53 9.03 5.56
C ALA A 64 -6.35 7.89 6.20
N ARG A 65 -6.01 7.49 7.44
CA ARG A 65 -6.77 6.50 8.21
C ARG A 65 -8.15 7.01 8.60
N MET A 66 -8.26 8.28 8.99
CA MET A 66 -9.53 8.90 9.31
C MET A 66 -10.42 8.98 8.08
N GLU A 67 -9.89 9.50 6.96
CA GLU A 67 -10.59 9.62 5.68
C GLU A 67 -11.06 8.26 5.17
N THR A 68 -10.21 7.23 5.24
CA THR A 68 -10.60 5.87 4.83
C THR A 68 -11.73 5.34 5.70
N ARG A 69 -11.65 5.52 7.02
CA ARG A 69 -12.70 5.06 7.94
C ARG A 69 -14.03 5.77 7.67
N ILE A 70 -14.01 7.09 7.54
CA ILE A 70 -15.21 7.90 7.31
C ILE A 70 -15.78 7.61 5.92
N GLY A 71 -14.94 7.67 4.88
CA GLY A 71 -15.35 7.46 3.49
C GLY A 71 -15.95 6.07 3.26
N MET A 72 -15.27 5.02 3.72
CA MET A 72 -15.80 3.65 3.61
C MET A 72 -17.04 3.45 4.48
N GLY A 73 -17.07 4.01 5.69
CA GLY A 73 -18.25 3.95 6.56
C GLY A 73 -19.48 4.61 5.93
N CYS A 74 -19.32 5.81 5.35
CA CYS A 74 -20.37 6.52 4.64
C CYS A 74 -20.86 5.75 3.41
N LEU A 75 -19.94 5.21 2.60
CA LEU A 75 -20.27 4.42 1.41
C LEU A 75 -21.10 3.20 1.80
N LEU A 76 -20.59 2.38 2.73
CA LEU A 76 -21.23 1.12 3.14
C LEU A 76 -22.57 1.36 3.88
N SER A 77 -22.72 2.48 4.60
CA SER A 77 -23.97 2.82 5.27
C SER A 77 -25.08 3.24 4.30
N ARG A 78 -24.73 3.87 3.17
CA ARG A 78 -25.72 4.37 2.18
C ARG A 78 -26.01 3.35 1.09
N HIS A 79 -24.98 2.59 0.69
CA HIS A 79 -25.02 1.59 -0.36
C HIS A 79 -24.44 0.29 0.20
N PRO A 80 -25.24 -0.48 0.97
CA PRO A 80 -24.78 -1.74 1.56
C PRO A 80 -24.50 -2.81 0.52
N SER A 81 -25.04 -2.65 -0.70
CA SER A 81 -24.78 -3.49 -1.85
C SER A 81 -24.33 -2.64 -3.03
N PHE A 82 -23.23 -3.02 -3.65
CA PHE A 82 -22.76 -2.44 -4.91
C PHE A 82 -21.89 -3.47 -5.64
N GLY A 83 -21.81 -3.33 -6.96
CA GLY A 83 -21.04 -4.21 -7.83
C GLY A 83 -20.20 -3.44 -8.83
N LEU A 84 -19.26 -4.11 -9.47
CA LEU A 84 -18.54 -3.53 -10.61
C LEU A 84 -19.48 -3.45 -11.82
N ASP A 85 -19.45 -2.31 -12.52
CA ASP A 85 -20.21 -2.06 -13.75
C ASP A 85 -19.26 -1.90 -14.95
N GLY A 86 -18.24 -2.77 -15.01
CA GLY A 86 -17.19 -2.72 -16.01
C GLY A 86 -15.81 -3.01 -15.43
N ALA A 87 -14.82 -3.09 -16.33
CA ALA A 87 -13.45 -3.37 -15.95
C ALA A 87 -12.78 -2.13 -15.32
N PRO A 88 -12.15 -2.25 -14.13
CA PRO A 88 -11.32 -1.19 -13.58
C PRO A 88 -10.13 -0.88 -14.48
N VAL A 89 -9.80 0.41 -14.63
CA VAL A 89 -8.62 0.86 -15.41
C VAL A 89 -7.49 1.21 -14.46
N ARG A 90 -6.32 0.63 -14.68
CA ARG A 90 -5.13 0.91 -13.88
C ARG A 90 -4.51 2.24 -14.26
N TYR A 91 -4.16 3.03 -13.25
CA TYR A 91 -3.35 4.23 -13.47
C TYR A 91 -1.91 3.81 -13.82
N PRO A 92 -1.35 4.22 -14.96
CA PRO A 92 -0.03 3.79 -15.42
C PRO A 92 1.08 4.52 -14.64
N SER A 93 1.41 4.02 -13.44
CA SER A 93 2.45 4.61 -12.59
C SER A 93 3.37 3.55 -11.98
N HIS A 94 4.65 3.91 -11.89
CA HIS A 94 5.68 3.13 -11.19
C HIS A 94 5.83 3.54 -9.72
N VAL A 95 5.15 4.61 -9.29
CA VAL A 95 5.23 5.15 -7.92
C VAL A 95 3.96 4.87 -7.14
N ILE A 96 2.80 5.05 -7.77
CA ILE A 96 1.48 4.88 -7.15
C ILE A 96 0.79 3.66 -7.75
N ARG A 97 0.30 2.77 -6.90
CA ARG A 97 -0.56 1.65 -7.33
C ARG A 97 -2.03 2.05 -7.21
N GLY A 98 -2.53 2.79 -8.19
CA GLY A 98 -3.89 3.32 -8.23
C GLY A 98 -4.78 2.70 -9.32
N PHE A 99 -6.04 3.10 -9.32
CA PHE A 99 -6.95 2.95 -10.45
C PHE A 99 -7.26 4.35 -10.97
N GLU A 100 -7.31 4.49 -12.30
CA GLU A 100 -7.81 5.70 -12.96
C GLU A 100 -9.34 5.72 -12.93
N SER A 101 -9.97 4.56 -13.11
CA SER A 101 -11.41 4.40 -12.99
C SER A 101 -11.78 3.03 -12.40
N ILE A 102 -12.87 3.01 -11.63
CA ILE A 102 -13.52 1.80 -11.13
C ILE A 102 -15.03 2.01 -11.33
N PRO A 103 -15.61 1.56 -12.45
CA PRO A 103 -17.04 1.66 -12.69
C PRO A 103 -17.80 0.82 -11.65
N VAL A 104 -18.77 1.44 -10.97
CA VAL A 104 -19.58 0.78 -9.92
C VAL A 104 -21.05 1.07 -10.11
N LEU A 105 -21.86 0.02 -9.96
CA LEU A 105 -23.32 0.13 -9.83
C LEU A 105 -23.66 0.10 -8.34
N LEU A 106 -24.28 1.18 -7.86
CA LEU A 106 -24.81 1.26 -6.51
C LEU A 106 -26.23 0.71 -6.50
N SER A 107 -26.53 -0.25 -5.62
CA SER A 107 -27.86 -0.85 -5.46
C SER A 107 -28.56 -0.35 -4.21
#